data_AF-L0BBC5-F1
#
_entry.id   AF-L0BBC5-F1
#
_cell.length_a   1.000
_cell.length_b   1.000
_cell.length_c   1.000
_cell.angle_alpha   90.00
_cell.angle_beta   90.00
_cell.angle_gamma   90.00
#
_symmetry.space_group_name_H-M   'P 1'
#
loop_
_entity.id
_entity.type
_entity.pdbx_description
1 polymer ?
#
loop_
_entity_poly.entity_id
_entity_poly.type
_entity_poly.pdbx_seq_one_letter_code
_entity_poly.pdbx_strand_id
1 'polypeptide(L)'
;VCNDVEMVSCEDNGEVESDGYLTRSLEGKKATDMRLAAIAVGTSSRGGLGKLLIRGSNSVRGVTNRGLSAIARGCPSLRALSLWNVPFVGDEGLFEIAKECHLLEKLDLSNCPSISNKGLIAIAENCPNLSSLNIESCSKIGNEGLQAIGKLCPRLHSISIKDCPLLGDHGVSSLLSSASSVLTRVKLQGLNITDFSLAVIGHYGKAVTNLSLSVLQHVSERGFWVMGNAQGLQKLMSLTITSCRGITDVSLEAIAKGSLNMKQMCLRKCCFVSDNGLVAFAKAA
;
A
#
# COMPACT_ATOMS: atom_id res chain seq x y z
N VAL A 1 -32.90 -15.61 20.00
CA VAL A 1 -32.10 -15.10 21.15
C VAL A 1 -30.70 -15.64 20.95
N CYS A 2 -29.69 -14.78 21.15
CA CYS A 2 -28.27 -14.93 20.81
C CYS A 2 -27.90 -14.58 19.35
N ASN A 3 -27.70 -13.28 19.11
CA ASN A 3 -26.74 -12.80 18.12
C ASN A 3 -25.55 -12.27 18.91
N ASP A 4 -24.40 -12.93 18.76
CA ASP A 4 -23.13 -12.49 19.29
C ASP A 4 -22.69 -11.22 18.57
N VAL A 5 -22.51 -10.16 19.36
CA VAL A 5 -21.94 -8.89 18.94
C VAL A 5 -20.43 -9.04 19.00
N GLU A 6 -19.81 -9.39 17.86
CA GLU A 6 -18.37 -9.20 17.71
C GLU A 6 -18.06 -7.71 17.51
N MET A 7 -17.49 -7.14 18.56
CA MET A 7 -16.79 -5.86 18.57
C MET A 7 -15.63 -5.90 17.56
N VAL A 8 -15.83 -5.33 16.39
CA VAL A 8 -14.70 -4.87 15.57
C VAL A 8 -14.34 -3.48 16.06
N SER A 9 -13.23 -3.42 16.80
CA SER A 9 -12.60 -2.20 17.30
C SER A 9 -12.18 -1.31 16.12
N CYS A 10 -12.97 -0.27 15.85
CA CYS A 10 -12.54 0.90 15.10
C CYS A 10 -11.63 1.75 16.01
N GLU A 11 -10.44 1.27 16.31
CA GLU A 11 -9.35 2.10 16.81
C GLU A 11 -8.65 2.73 15.60
N ASP A 12 -9.09 3.95 15.24
CA ASP A 12 -8.22 5.11 15.02
C ASP A 12 -9.10 6.33 14.69
N ASN A 13 -9.87 6.80 15.68
CA ASN A 13 -10.40 8.17 15.66
C ASN A 13 -9.30 9.09 16.15
N GLY A 14 -8.24 9.23 15.34
CA GLY A 14 -7.26 10.30 15.48
C GLY A 14 -7.80 11.55 14.78
N GLU A 15 -8.22 12.55 15.55
CA GLU A 15 -8.16 13.94 15.09
C GLU A 15 -6.69 14.27 14.85
N VAL A 16 -6.23 14.21 13.59
CA VAL A 16 -4.83 14.45 13.23
C VAL A 16 -4.69 15.80 12.51
N GLU A 17 -3.95 16.67 13.19
CA GLU A 17 -3.18 17.84 12.74
C GLU A 17 -3.62 18.53 11.44
N SER A 18 -4.04 19.78 11.59
CA SER A 18 -4.38 20.70 10.51
C SER A 18 -3.16 21.01 9.63
N ASP A 19 -2.89 20.15 8.63
CA ASP A 19 -1.91 20.34 7.56
C ASP A 19 -2.19 21.57 6.64
N GLY A 20 -3.01 22.53 7.07
CA GLY A 20 -3.33 23.76 6.34
C GLY A 20 -4.27 23.58 5.14
N TYR A 21 -4.83 22.39 4.91
CA TYR A 21 -5.76 22.10 3.82
C TYR A 21 -7.00 21.34 4.30
N LEU A 22 -8.08 21.41 3.51
CA LEU A 22 -9.35 20.80 3.88
C LEU A 22 -9.34 19.27 3.65
N THR A 23 -9.94 18.54 4.59
CA THR A 23 -10.20 17.09 4.48
C THR A 23 -11.71 16.82 4.35
N ARG A 24 -12.08 15.90 3.46
CA ARG A 24 -13.47 15.43 3.29
C ARG A 24 -13.51 13.90 3.22
N SER A 25 -14.52 13.33 3.87
CA SER A 25 -14.84 11.90 3.78
C SER A 25 -16.29 11.72 3.34
N LEU A 26 -16.54 10.79 2.41
CA LEU A 26 -17.87 10.36 2.00
C LEU A 26 -18.00 8.85 2.21
N GLU A 27 -19.06 8.43 2.88
CA GLU A 27 -19.25 7.02 3.25
C GLU A 27 -20.63 6.50 2.84
N GLY A 28 -20.66 5.25 2.36
CA GLY A 28 -21.84 4.49 2.01
C GLY A 28 -22.77 5.23 1.05
N LYS A 29 -24.06 5.35 1.41
CA LYS A 29 -25.09 5.98 0.57
C LYS A 29 -24.84 7.48 0.30
N LYS A 30 -23.97 8.14 1.07
CA LYS A 30 -23.61 9.55 0.88
C LYS A 30 -22.59 9.73 -0.25
N ALA A 31 -21.80 8.71 -0.57
CA ALA A 31 -20.85 8.74 -1.68
C ALA A 31 -21.60 8.73 -3.02
N THR A 32 -21.73 9.93 -3.59
CA THR A 32 -22.47 10.20 -4.84
C THR A 32 -21.74 11.29 -5.63
N ASP A 33 -21.83 11.25 -6.96
CA ASP A 33 -21.24 12.27 -7.82
C ASP A 33 -21.73 13.69 -7.50
N MET A 34 -23.00 13.84 -7.10
CA MET A 34 -23.57 15.13 -6.72
C MET A 34 -22.87 15.74 -5.50
N ARG A 35 -22.52 14.92 -4.50
CA ARG A 35 -21.78 15.41 -3.33
C ARG A 35 -20.33 15.73 -3.68
N LEU A 36 -19.71 14.97 -4.57
CA LEU A 36 -18.37 15.28 -5.05
C LEU A 36 -18.34 16.60 -5.82
N ALA A 37 -19.32 16.86 -6.68
CA ALA A 37 -19.47 18.14 -7.36
C ALA A 37 -19.68 19.30 -6.37
N ALA A 38 -20.50 19.11 -5.34
CA ALA A 38 -20.71 20.12 -4.30
C ALA A 38 -19.41 20.40 -3.50
N ILE A 39 -18.63 19.35 -3.20
CA ILE A 39 -17.30 19.51 -2.58
C ILE A 39 -16.39 20.31 -3.50
N ALA A 40 -16.30 19.94 -4.78
CA ALA A 40 -15.43 20.59 -5.76
C ALA A 40 -15.67 22.11 -5.86
N VAL A 41 -16.93 22.55 -5.78
CA VAL A 41 -17.28 23.98 -5.81
C VAL A 41 -17.08 24.65 -4.44
N GLY A 42 -17.35 23.93 -3.35
CA GLY A 42 -17.36 24.51 -2.00
C GLY A 42 -15.99 24.67 -1.35
N THR A 43 -14.94 24.05 -1.87
CA THR A 43 -13.59 24.08 -1.29
C THR A 43 -12.70 25.21 -1.83
N SER A 44 -13.04 25.80 -2.99
CA SER A 44 -12.23 26.83 -3.65
C SER A 44 -12.06 28.09 -2.79
N SER A 45 -13.09 28.47 -2.03
CA SER A 45 -13.07 29.63 -1.13
C SER A 45 -12.42 29.37 0.24
N ARG A 46 -11.99 28.13 0.51
CA ARG A 46 -11.48 27.69 1.82
C ARG A 46 -10.06 27.12 1.77
N GLY A 47 -9.25 27.55 0.81
CA GLY A 47 -7.86 27.09 0.65
C GLY A 47 -7.71 25.75 -0.09
N GLY A 48 -8.79 25.23 -0.69
CA GLY A 48 -8.77 24.02 -1.50
C GLY A 48 -8.92 22.73 -0.67
N LEU A 49 -9.20 21.63 -1.38
CA LEU A 49 -9.26 20.28 -0.81
C LEU A 49 -7.88 19.64 -0.90
N GLY A 50 -7.34 19.18 0.23
CA GLY A 50 -6.07 18.46 0.26
C GLY A 50 -6.22 16.96 0.49
N LYS A 51 -7.27 16.50 1.18
CA LYS A 51 -7.53 15.06 1.40
C LYS A 51 -8.98 14.71 1.07
N LEU A 52 -9.17 13.68 0.26
CA LEU A 52 -10.49 13.11 -0.05
C LEU A 52 -10.49 11.61 0.23
N LEU A 53 -11.45 11.17 1.04
CA LEU A 53 -11.71 9.77 1.33
C LEU A 53 -13.11 9.40 0.85
N ILE A 54 -13.23 8.31 0.12
CA ILE A 54 -14.51 7.78 -0.36
C ILE A 54 -14.56 6.31 0.01
N ARG A 55 -15.51 5.93 0.87
CA ARG A 55 -15.69 4.55 1.34
C ARG A 55 -17.09 4.04 1.03
N GLY A 56 -17.18 3.10 0.09
CA GLY A 56 -18.43 2.61 -0.46
C GLY A 56 -19.04 3.60 -1.46
N SER A 57 -20.04 3.11 -2.18
CA SER A 57 -20.75 3.88 -3.20
C SER A 57 -22.23 3.60 -3.10
N ASN A 58 -23.07 4.61 -3.38
CA ASN A 58 -24.51 4.41 -3.46
C ASN A 58 -24.86 3.50 -4.66
N SER A 59 -25.68 2.47 -4.44
CA SER A 59 -26.02 1.49 -5.50
C SER A 59 -26.82 2.08 -6.67
N VAL A 60 -27.47 3.24 -6.50
CA VAL A 60 -28.32 3.86 -7.52
C VAL A 60 -27.69 5.12 -8.11
N ARG A 61 -27.04 5.95 -7.27
CA ARG A 61 -26.39 7.21 -7.68
C ARG A 61 -24.97 7.31 -7.13
N GLY A 62 -24.20 6.26 -7.33
CA GLY A 62 -22.86 6.10 -6.79
C GLY A 62 -21.85 7.12 -7.30
N VAL A 63 -20.63 7.02 -6.79
CA VAL A 63 -19.47 7.69 -7.34
C VAL A 63 -19.03 7.01 -8.63
N THR A 64 -18.81 7.81 -9.67
CA THR A 64 -18.30 7.40 -10.99
C THR A 64 -17.12 8.28 -11.41
N ASN A 65 -16.58 8.04 -12.61
CA ASN A 65 -15.55 8.90 -13.22
C ASN A 65 -15.98 10.38 -13.29
N ARG A 66 -17.29 10.67 -13.42
CA ARG A 66 -17.80 12.05 -13.46
C ARG A 66 -17.58 12.79 -12.14
N GLY A 67 -17.85 12.13 -11.01
CA GLY A 67 -17.60 12.70 -9.69
C GLY A 67 -16.12 12.96 -9.44
N LEU A 68 -15.24 12.04 -9.87
CA LEU A 68 -13.79 12.25 -9.78
C LEU A 68 -13.29 13.36 -10.70
N SER A 69 -13.79 13.47 -11.93
CA SER A 69 -13.45 14.57 -12.83
C SER A 69 -13.85 15.94 -12.24
N ALA A 70 -15.02 16.01 -11.59
CA ALA A 70 -15.43 17.23 -10.89
C ALA A 70 -14.46 17.62 -9.76
N ILE A 71 -14.02 16.63 -8.95
CA ILE A 71 -13.00 16.85 -7.92
C ILE A 71 -11.67 17.28 -8.54
N ALA A 72 -11.20 16.57 -9.57
CA ALA A 72 -9.92 16.85 -10.20
C ALA A 72 -9.83 18.32 -10.65
N ARG A 73 -10.87 18.80 -11.34
CA ARG A 73 -10.94 20.17 -11.86
C ARG A 73 -11.17 21.23 -10.78
N GLY A 74 -11.96 20.92 -9.76
CA GLY A 74 -12.28 21.87 -8.69
C GLY A 74 -11.24 21.93 -7.56
N CYS A 75 -10.42 20.89 -7.43
CA CYS A 75 -9.49 20.69 -6.32
C CYS A 75 -8.07 20.30 -6.78
N PRO A 76 -7.37 21.17 -7.53
CA PRO A 76 -5.99 20.87 -8.00
C PRO A 76 -4.97 20.75 -6.85
N SER A 77 -5.31 21.23 -5.65
CA SER A 77 -4.49 21.13 -4.44
C SER A 77 -4.53 19.74 -3.76
N LEU A 78 -5.20 18.74 -4.35
CA LEU A 78 -5.40 17.44 -3.74
C LEU A 78 -4.05 16.71 -3.53
N ARG A 79 -3.78 16.32 -2.28
CA ARG A 79 -2.57 15.62 -1.85
C ARG A 79 -2.83 14.17 -1.47
N ALA A 80 -4.02 13.82 -0.97
CA ALA A 80 -4.38 12.44 -0.71
C ALA A 80 -5.74 12.07 -1.27
N LEU A 81 -5.80 10.92 -1.93
CA LEU A 81 -7.02 10.31 -2.42
C LEU A 81 -7.11 8.87 -1.92
N SER A 82 -8.18 8.54 -1.21
CA SER A 82 -8.54 7.18 -0.83
C SER A 82 -9.87 6.80 -1.46
N LEU A 83 -9.86 5.73 -2.24
CA LEU A 83 -10.98 5.14 -2.94
C LEU A 83 -11.17 3.72 -2.44
N TRP A 84 -12.24 3.50 -1.68
CA TRP A 84 -12.58 2.18 -1.15
C TRP A 84 -13.96 1.76 -1.64
N ASN A 85 -14.05 0.60 -2.30
CA ASN A 85 -15.31 -0.02 -2.71
C ASN A 85 -16.16 0.92 -3.59
N VAL A 86 -15.51 1.48 -4.61
CA VAL A 86 -16.11 2.36 -5.63
C VAL A 86 -16.12 1.67 -7.01
N PRO A 87 -17.04 0.72 -7.25
CA PRO A 87 -16.97 -0.18 -8.40
C PRO A 87 -17.09 0.50 -9.77
N PHE A 88 -17.70 1.69 -9.82
CA PHE A 88 -17.94 2.45 -11.05
C PHE A 88 -16.88 3.53 -11.34
N VAL A 89 -15.83 3.60 -10.52
CA VAL A 89 -14.64 4.40 -10.82
C VAL A 89 -13.63 3.51 -11.54
N GLY A 90 -13.24 3.90 -12.75
CA GLY A 90 -12.21 3.24 -13.54
C GLY A 90 -11.03 4.14 -13.87
N ASP A 91 -10.22 3.70 -14.83
CA ASP A 91 -8.99 4.40 -15.24
C ASP A 91 -9.21 5.85 -15.67
N GLU A 92 -10.33 6.15 -16.35
CA GLU A 92 -10.69 7.52 -16.75
C GLU A 92 -10.80 8.47 -15.55
N GLY A 93 -11.34 8.00 -14.42
CA GLY A 93 -11.38 8.80 -13.20
C GLY A 93 -9.98 9.12 -12.66
N LEU A 94 -9.05 8.16 -12.72
CA LEU A 94 -7.66 8.39 -12.35
C LEU A 94 -6.90 9.24 -13.38
N PHE A 95 -7.25 9.19 -14.66
CA PHE A 95 -6.66 10.06 -15.69
C PHE A 95 -6.96 11.53 -15.41
N GLU A 96 -8.20 11.86 -15.07
CA GLU A 96 -8.57 13.23 -14.74
C GLU A 96 -7.85 13.70 -13.46
N ILE A 97 -7.74 12.85 -12.44
CA ILE A 97 -6.97 13.16 -11.23
C ILE A 97 -5.49 13.37 -11.55
N ALA A 98 -4.88 12.48 -12.34
CA ALA A 98 -3.49 12.58 -12.74
C ALA A 98 -3.21 13.88 -13.50
N LYS A 99 -4.15 14.28 -14.37
CA LYS A 99 -4.04 15.47 -15.22
C LYS A 99 -4.13 16.79 -14.45
N GLU A 100 -4.95 16.86 -13.40
CA GLU A 100 -5.22 18.15 -12.72
C GLU A 100 -4.60 18.23 -11.30
N CYS A 101 -4.35 17.08 -10.65
CA CYS A 101 -3.87 17.00 -9.26
C CYS A 101 -2.40 16.56 -9.17
N HIS A 102 -1.48 17.36 -9.71
CA HIS A 102 -0.03 17.06 -9.71
C HIS A 102 0.64 17.06 -8.31
N LEU A 103 -0.05 17.58 -7.29
CA LEU A 103 0.40 17.61 -5.90
C LEU A 103 0.05 16.33 -5.12
N LEU A 104 -0.47 15.30 -5.79
CA LEU A 104 -0.84 14.04 -5.14
C LEU A 104 0.39 13.36 -4.51
N GLU A 105 0.28 13.09 -3.22
CA GLU A 105 1.32 12.47 -2.39
C GLU A 105 0.90 11.08 -1.88
N LYS A 106 -0.41 10.83 -1.71
CA LYS A 106 -0.94 9.58 -1.16
C LYS A 106 -2.10 9.08 -2.00
N LEU A 107 -2.01 7.84 -2.45
CA LEU A 107 -3.07 7.15 -3.17
C LEU A 107 -3.40 5.83 -2.48
N ASP A 108 -4.67 5.61 -2.22
CA ASP A 108 -5.20 4.37 -1.68
C ASP A 108 -6.34 3.86 -2.57
N LEU A 109 -6.16 2.67 -3.12
CA LEU A 109 -7.10 1.98 -4.01
C LEU A 109 -7.46 0.64 -3.38
N SER A 110 -8.64 0.57 -2.76
CA SER A 110 -9.10 -0.61 -2.03
C SER A 110 -10.41 -1.12 -2.61
N ASN A 111 -10.48 -2.37 -3.05
CA ASN A 111 -11.67 -2.94 -3.71
C ASN A 111 -12.17 -2.09 -4.90
N CYS A 112 -11.27 -1.69 -5.80
CA CYS A 112 -11.60 -0.92 -7.00
C CYS A 112 -11.46 -1.80 -8.27
N PRO A 113 -12.48 -2.61 -8.63
CA PRO A 113 -12.37 -3.64 -9.69
C PRO A 113 -12.27 -3.08 -11.12
N SER A 114 -12.55 -1.79 -11.31
CA SER A 114 -12.55 -1.14 -12.62
C SER A 114 -11.26 -0.36 -12.91
N ILE A 115 -10.34 -0.25 -11.94
CA ILE A 115 -9.04 0.40 -12.09
C ILE A 115 -7.98 -0.65 -12.48
N SER A 116 -7.15 -0.33 -13.47
CA SER A 116 -6.11 -1.20 -14.02
C SER A 116 -4.72 -0.55 -14.01
N ASN A 117 -3.74 -1.22 -14.63
CA ASN A 117 -2.41 -0.66 -14.88
C ASN A 117 -2.46 0.72 -15.52
N LYS A 118 -3.42 0.97 -16.43
CA LYS A 118 -3.51 2.25 -17.15
C LYS A 118 -3.68 3.41 -16.18
N GLY A 119 -4.62 3.31 -15.24
CA GLY A 119 -4.84 4.35 -14.23
C GLY A 119 -3.61 4.59 -13.36
N LEU A 120 -2.91 3.53 -12.92
CA LEU A 120 -1.67 3.67 -12.15
C LEU A 120 -0.54 4.30 -12.95
N ILE A 121 -0.38 3.94 -14.23
CA ILE A 121 0.64 4.51 -15.12
C ILE A 121 0.41 6.01 -15.27
N ALA A 122 -0.83 6.44 -15.50
CA ALA A 122 -1.14 7.87 -15.62
C ALA A 122 -0.81 8.65 -14.34
N ILE A 123 -1.11 8.07 -13.16
CA ILE A 123 -0.72 8.65 -11.87
C ILE A 123 0.81 8.71 -11.77
N ALA A 124 1.53 7.65 -12.14
CA ALA A 124 2.98 7.61 -12.08
C ALA A 124 3.63 8.68 -12.98
N GLU A 125 3.05 8.94 -14.16
CA GLU A 125 3.54 9.91 -15.13
C GLU A 125 3.29 11.37 -14.72
N ASN A 126 2.19 11.66 -14.01
CA ASN A 126 1.75 13.04 -13.77
C ASN A 126 1.77 13.47 -12.29
N CYS A 127 2.03 12.54 -11.35
CA CYS A 127 2.08 12.81 -9.91
C CYS A 127 3.48 12.47 -9.33
N PRO A 128 4.54 13.24 -9.62
CA PRO A 128 5.91 12.94 -9.20
C PRO A 128 6.13 13.03 -7.68
N ASN A 129 5.18 13.63 -6.96
CA ASN A 129 5.22 13.77 -5.49
C ASN A 129 4.65 12.55 -4.76
N LEU A 130 4.18 11.52 -5.47
CA LEU A 130 3.60 10.35 -4.85
C LEU A 130 4.60 9.68 -3.91
N SER A 131 4.21 9.61 -2.63
CA SER A 131 5.04 9.15 -1.52
C SER A 131 4.50 7.91 -0.82
N SER A 132 3.19 7.68 -0.93
CA SER A 132 2.51 6.52 -0.35
C SER A 132 1.50 5.95 -1.33
N LEU A 133 1.59 4.64 -1.56
CA LEU A 133 0.63 3.89 -2.38
C LEU A 133 0.08 2.69 -1.59
N ASN A 134 -1.23 2.60 -1.45
CA ASN A 134 -1.93 1.42 -0.97
C ASN A 134 -2.79 0.82 -2.09
N ILE A 135 -2.66 -0.47 -2.32
CA ILE A 135 -3.49 -1.21 -3.28
C ILE A 135 -4.00 -2.47 -2.59
N GLU A 136 -5.31 -2.58 -2.43
CA GLU A 136 -5.96 -3.72 -1.80
C GLU A 136 -7.04 -4.28 -2.72
N SER A 137 -6.99 -5.60 -2.96
CA SER A 137 -8.04 -6.35 -3.66
C SER A 137 -8.46 -5.74 -5.01
N CYS A 138 -7.50 -5.16 -5.74
CA CYS A 138 -7.72 -4.61 -7.07
C CYS A 138 -7.32 -5.66 -8.13
N SER A 139 -8.31 -6.34 -8.70
CA SER A 139 -8.11 -7.52 -9.56
C SER A 139 -7.50 -7.24 -10.93
N LYS A 140 -7.48 -5.98 -11.39
CA LYS A 140 -6.96 -5.58 -12.72
C LYS A 140 -5.62 -4.84 -12.66
N ILE A 141 -5.09 -4.60 -11.45
CA ILE A 141 -3.76 -4.02 -11.27
C ILE A 141 -2.74 -5.16 -11.26
N GLY A 142 -1.78 -5.07 -12.17
CA GLY A 142 -0.70 -6.03 -12.37
C GLY A 142 0.68 -5.38 -12.39
N ASN A 143 1.69 -6.16 -12.79
CA ASN A 143 3.10 -5.82 -12.61
C ASN A 143 3.53 -4.52 -13.32
N GLU A 144 2.95 -4.20 -14.47
CA GLU A 144 3.28 -3.00 -15.26
C GLU A 144 2.96 -1.70 -14.50
N GLY A 145 1.83 -1.69 -13.76
CA GLY A 145 1.45 -0.53 -12.94
C GLY A 145 2.48 -0.27 -11.83
N LEU A 146 2.93 -1.31 -11.14
CA LEU A 146 3.99 -1.18 -10.13
C LEU A 146 5.34 -0.78 -10.72
N GLN A 147 5.68 -1.31 -11.90
CA GLN A 147 6.91 -0.95 -12.58
C GLN A 147 6.94 0.55 -12.92
N ALA A 148 5.83 1.10 -13.44
CA ALA A 148 5.73 2.52 -13.73
C ALA A 148 5.86 3.37 -12.46
N ILE A 149 5.16 2.99 -11.37
CA ILE A 149 5.26 3.64 -10.07
C ILE A 149 6.71 3.65 -9.55
N GLY A 150 7.38 2.50 -9.56
CA GLY A 150 8.76 2.40 -9.09
C GLY A 150 9.76 3.23 -9.91
N LYS A 151 9.50 3.41 -11.21
CA LYS A 151 10.40 4.14 -12.12
C LYS A 151 10.15 5.65 -12.12
N LEU A 152 8.88 6.08 -12.02
CA LEU A 152 8.48 7.46 -12.27
C LEU A 152 8.14 8.25 -10.99
N CYS A 153 8.01 7.59 -9.84
CA CYS A 153 7.74 8.25 -8.55
C CYS A 153 9.00 8.27 -7.66
N PRO A 154 9.89 9.27 -7.80
CA PRO A 154 11.15 9.34 -7.05
C PRO A 154 10.96 9.61 -5.56
N ARG A 155 9.77 10.01 -5.13
CA ARG A 155 9.44 10.27 -3.72
C ARG A 155 8.68 9.13 -3.06
N LEU A 156 8.58 7.94 -3.69
CA LEU A 156 7.84 6.82 -3.13
C LEU A 156 8.59 6.18 -1.96
N HIS A 157 8.12 6.43 -0.74
CA HIS A 157 8.73 5.89 0.47
C HIS A 157 7.90 4.77 1.10
N SER A 158 6.60 4.69 0.82
CA SER A 158 5.69 3.73 1.43
C SER A 158 4.84 3.01 0.40
N ILE A 159 4.85 1.67 0.43
CA ILE A 159 3.95 0.86 -0.36
C ILE A 159 3.29 -0.23 0.48
N SER A 160 2.00 -0.44 0.23
CA SER A 160 1.20 -1.51 0.81
C SER A 160 0.39 -2.18 -0.30
N ILE A 161 0.57 -3.48 -0.47
CA ILE A 161 -0.12 -4.26 -1.49
C ILE A 161 -0.72 -5.48 -0.83
N LYS A 162 -2.04 -5.64 -0.97
CA LYS A 162 -2.80 -6.71 -0.35
C LYS A 162 -3.75 -7.38 -1.33
N ASP A 163 -3.75 -8.71 -1.35
CA ASP A 163 -4.74 -9.56 -2.04
C ASP A 163 -4.96 -9.16 -3.52
N CYS A 164 -3.87 -8.84 -4.23
CA CYS A 164 -3.89 -8.45 -5.65
C CYS A 164 -3.35 -9.59 -6.53
N PRO A 165 -4.20 -10.36 -7.22
CA PRO A 165 -3.81 -11.64 -7.83
C PRO A 165 -2.90 -11.51 -9.07
N LEU A 166 -2.95 -10.39 -9.78
CA LEU A 166 -2.10 -10.14 -10.95
C LEU A 166 -0.72 -9.57 -10.57
N LEU A 167 -0.49 -9.31 -9.28
CA LEU A 167 0.80 -8.86 -8.76
C LEU A 167 1.60 -10.06 -8.26
N GLY A 168 2.79 -10.20 -8.83
CA GLY A 168 3.73 -11.27 -8.50
C GLY A 168 5.17 -10.81 -8.54
N ASP A 169 6.08 -11.77 -8.70
CA ASP A 169 7.52 -11.57 -8.57
C ASP A 169 8.08 -10.47 -9.48
N HIS A 170 7.61 -10.39 -10.73
CA HIS A 170 8.08 -9.37 -11.67
C HIS A 170 7.71 -7.95 -11.22
N GLY A 171 6.53 -7.74 -10.65
CA GLY A 171 6.09 -6.42 -10.19
C GLY A 171 6.87 -5.97 -8.97
N VAL A 172 7.01 -6.85 -7.98
CA VAL A 172 7.79 -6.59 -6.75
C VAL A 172 9.27 -6.36 -7.09
N SER A 173 9.85 -7.15 -7.99
CA SER A 173 11.23 -6.98 -8.45
C SER A 173 11.47 -5.65 -9.16
N SER A 174 10.59 -5.29 -10.10
CA SER A 174 10.69 -4.03 -10.83
C SER A 174 10.58 -2.82 -9.89
N LEU A 175 9.66 -2.91 -8.92
CA LEU A 175 9.44 -1.85 -7.93
C LEU A 175 10.66 -1.67 -7.04
N LEU A 176 11.17 -2.75 -6.42
CA LEU A 176 12.27 -2.68 -5.46
C LEU A 176 13.59 -2.31 -6.13
N SER A 177 13.86 -2.82 -7.33
CA SER A 177 15.07 -2.43 -8.07
C SER A 177 15.07 -0.94 -8.42
N SER A 178 13.93 -0.42 -8.90
CA SER A 178 13.80 0.99 -9.31
C SER A 178 13.75 1.96 -8.13
N ALA A 179 13.06 1.60 -7.03
CA ALA A 179 12.86 2.44 -5.85
C ALA A 179 13.80 2.08 -4.67
N SER A 180 14.88 1.34 -4.92
CA SER A 180 15.78 0.77 -3.89
C SER A 180 16.37 1.79 -2.89
N SER A 181 16.56 3.03 -3.32
CA SER A 181 17.15 4.11 -2.51
C SER A 181 16.13 4.90 -1.69
N VAL A 182 14.84 4.81 -2.01
CA VAL A 182 13.78 5.65 -1.44
C VAL A 182 12.72 4.86 -0.68
N LEU A 183 12.49 3.60 -1.04
CA LEU A 183 11.43 2.80 -0.45
C LEU A 183 11.81 2.35 0.96
N THR A 184 11.13 2.90 1.97
CA THR A 184 11.41 2.65 3.40
C THR A 184 10.40 1.70 4.04
N ARG A 185 9.14 1.75 3.60
CA ARG A 185 8.04 0.98 4.18
C ARG A 185 7.42 0.09 3.11
N VAL A 186 7.50 -1.22 3.32
CA VAL A 186 6.97 -2.23 2.38
C VAL A 186 6.06 -3.18 3.13
N LYS A 187 4.80 -3.24 2.72
CA LYS A 187 3.83 -4.22 3.22
C LYS A 187 3.30 -5.06 2.05
N LEU A 188 3.50 -6.38 2.13
CA LEU A 188 3.02 -7.33 1.13
C LEU A 188 2.16 -8.38 1.82
N GLN A 189 0.91 -8.51 1.40
CA GLN A 189 -0.04 -9.46 1.96
C GLN A 189 -0.78 -10.23 0.89
N GLY A 190 -0.86 -11.56 1.02
CA GLY A 190 -1.72 -12.38 0.15
C GLY A 190 -1.40 -12.28 -1.34
N LEU A 191 -0.13 -12.05 -1.69
CA LEU A 191 0.33 -11.95 -3.08
C LEU A 191 0.87 -13.28 -3.59
N ASN A 192 0.79 -13.46 -4.90
CA ASN A 192 1.37 -14.63 -5.58
C ASN A 192 2.87 -14.41 -5.85
N ILE A 193 3.65 -14.29 -4.78
CA ILE A 193 5.10 -14.13 -4.82
C ILE A 193 5.83 -15.35 -4.27
N THR A 194 7.02 -15.61 -4.79
CA THR A 194 7.85 -16.76 -4.42
C THR A 194 9.11 -16.32 -3.68
N ASP A 195 9.98 -17.28 -3.38
CA ASP A 195 11.34 -17.04 -2.85
C ASP A 195 12.13 -16.01 -3.66
N PHE A 196 11.84 -15.87 -4.96
CA PHE A 196 12.46 -14.86 -5.82
C PHE A 196 12.21 -13.44 -5.33
N SER A 197 10.95 -13.09 -5.00
CA SER A 197 10.64 -11.75 -4.46
C SER A 197 11.36 -11.47 -3.16
N LEU A 198 11.47 -12.48 -2.29
CA LEU A 198 12.18 -12.31 -1.02
C LEU A 198 13.68 -12.12 -1.22
N ALA A 199 14.29 -12.84 -2.18
CA ALA A 199 15.67 -12.61 -2.55
C ALA A 199 15.89 -11.17 -3.08
N VAL A 200 14.97 -10.67 -3.90
CA VAL A 200 14.98 -9.28 -4.39
C VAL A 200 14.86 -8.29 -3.23
N ILE A 201 13.92 -8.50 -2.30
CA ILE A 201 13.77 -7.66 -1.09
C ILE A 201 15.08 -7.65 -0.32
N GLY A 202 15.67 -8.82 -0.10
CA GLY A 202 16.95 -8.97 0.59
C GLY A 202 18.11 -8.25 -0.10
N HIS A 203 18.14 -8.20 -1.42
CA HIS A 203 19.24 -7.60 -2.18
C HIS A 203 19.07 -6.09 -2.42
N TYR A 204 17.87 -5.64 -2.80
CA TYR A 204 17.57 -4.26 -3.18
C TYR A 204 17.00 -3.41 -2.05
N GLY A 205 16.56 -4.01 -0.93
CA GLY A 205 15.90 -3.32 0.19
C GLY A 205 16.81 -2.45 1.07
N LYS A 206 17.79 -1.75 0.48
CA LYS A 206 18.82 -0.95 1.18
C LYS A 206 18.25 0.19 2.02
N ALA A 207 17.14 0.77 1.57
CA ALA A 207 16.44 1.84 2.29
C ALA A 207 15.31 1.32 3.20
N VAL A 208 14.96 0.03 3.14
CA VAL A 208 13.80 -0.51 3.85
C VAL A 208 14.05 -0.51 5.36
N THR A 209 13.19 0.21 6.08
CA THR A 209 13.20 0.29 7.54
C THR A 209 12.07 -0.51 8.17
N ASN A 210 10.93 -0.63 7.47
CA ASN A 210 9.76 -1.37 7.94
C ASN A 210 9.30 -2.35 6.85
N LEU A 211 9.38 -3.63 7.18
CA LEU A 211 8.95 -4.71 6.28
C LEU A 211 7.83 -5.51 6.96
N SER A 212 6.71 -5.65 6.26
CA SER A 212 5.60 -6.51 6.69
C SER A 212 5.29 -7.52 5.60
N LEU A 213 5.44 -8.80 5.93
CA LEU A 213 5.15 -9.92 5.04
C LEU A 213 4.05 -10.75 5.67
N SER A 214 2.94 -10.95 4.95
CA SER A 214 1.77 -11.62 5.53
C SER A 214 1.10 -12.56 4.53
N VAL A 215 0.74 -13.76 4.97
CA VAL A 215 -0.03 -14.72 4.17
C VAL A 215 0.62 -14.98 2.79
N LEU A 216 1.94 -15.18 2.76
CA LEU A 216 2.66 -15.49 1.53
C LEU A 216 2.76 -17.00 1.36
N GLN A 217 1.85 -17.57 0.56
CA GLN A 217 1.64 -19.04 0.50
C GLN A 217 2.73 -19.78 -0.29
N HIS A 218 3.39 -19.12 -1.24
CA HIS A 218 4.40 -19.72 -2.12
C HIS A 218 5.84 -19.43 -1.70
N VAL A 219 6.03 -18.86 -0.51
CA VAL A 219 7.33 -18.55 0.06
C VAL A 219 7.75 -19.65 1.02
N SER A 220 8.90 -20.25 0.74
CA SER A 220 9.53 -21.30 1.53
C SER A 220 10.57 -20.73 2.51
N GLU A 221 11.13 -21.61 3.32
CA GLU A 221 12.29 -21.32 4.17
C GLU A 221 13.46 -20.74 3.39
N ARG A 222 13.68 -21.23 2.16
CA ARG A 222 14.77 -20.74 1.32
C ARG A 222 14.61 -19.25 0.99
N GLY A 223 13.38 -18.79 0.74
CA GLY A 223 13.11 -17.38 0.46
C GLY A 223 13.52 -16.47 1.64
N PHE A 224 13.05 -16.79 2.84
CA PHE A 224 13.40 -16.03 4.05
C PHE A 224 14.89 -16.10 4.39
N TRP A 225 15.50 -17.28 4.22
CA TRP A 225 16.92 -17.47 4.44
C TRP A 225 17.77 -16.61 3.48
N VAL A 226 17.44 -16.61 2.19
CA VAL A 226 18.14 -15.77 1.19
C VAL A 226 17.92 -14.30 1.47
N MET A 227 16.70 -13.89 1.86
CA MET A 227 16.38 -12.51 2.20
C MET A 227 17.29 -11.98 3.32
N GLY A 228 17.52 -12.79 4.37
CA GLY A 228 18.44 -12.43 5.45
C GLY A 228 19.90 -12.37 5.02
N ASN A 229 20.38 -13.38 4.30
CA ASN A 229 21.79 -13.47 3.90
C ASN A 229 22.18 -12.55 2.73
N ALA A 230 21.22 -11.95 2.03
CA ALA A 230 21.50 -11.04 0.91
C ALA A 230 22.10 -9.68 1.34
N GLN A 231 22.17 -9.41 2.64
CA GLN A 231 22.83 -8.23 3.25
C GLN A 231 22.32 -6.85 2.78
N GLY A 232 21.22 -6.76 2.03
CA GLY A 232 20.64 -5.46 1.63
C GLY A 232 19.81 -4.80 2.72
N LEU A 233 19.22 -5.56 3.64
CA LEU A 233 18.29 -5.05 4.68
C LEU A 233 19.00 -4.43 5.91
N GLN A 234 20.10 -3.69 5.70
CA GLN A 234 20.92 -3.13 6.78
C GLN A 234 20.23 -2.05 7.61
N LYS A 235 19.23 -1.36 7.03
CA LYS A 235 18.46 -0.30 7.71
C LYS A 235 17.16 -0.82 8.31
N LEU A 236 16.90 -2.12 8.25
CA LEU A 236 15.66 -2.70 8.74
C LEU A 236 15.57 -2.53 10.25
N MET A 237 14.53 -1.81 10.70
CA MET A 237 14.25 -1.55 12.12
C MET A 237 13.06 -2.34 12.63
N SER A 238 12.09 -2.63 11.76
CA SER A 238 10.84 -3.28 12.12
C SER A 238 10.49 -4.35 11.10
N LEU A 239 10.35 -5.59 11.56
CA LEU A 239 9.96 -6.72 10.75
C LEU A 239 8.70 -7.39 11.33
N THR A 240 7.64 -7.43 10.54
CA THR A 240 6.41 -8.16 10.87
C THR A 240 6.23 -9.31 9.90
N ILE A 241 6.12 -10.53 10.42
CA ILE A 241 5.80 -11.72 9.63
C ILE A 241 4.54 -12.35 10.22
N THR A 242 3.50 -12.50 9.40
CA THR A 242 2.23 -13.09 9.83
C THR A 242 1.80 -14.24 8.92
N SER A 243 1.55 -15.42 9.48
CA SER A 243 1.01 -16.58 8.74
C SER A 243 1.82 -16.96 7.50
N CYS A 244 3.14 -16.80 7.53
CA CYS A 244 4.04 -17.29 6.49
C CYS A 244 4.61 -18.65 6.91
N ARG A 245 4.39 -19.71 6.10
CA ARG A 245 4.86 -21.06 6.43
C ARG A 245 6.38 -21.22 6.32
N GLY A 246 7.01 -20.41 5.47
CA GLY A 246 8.46 -20.45 5.27
C GLY A 246 9.31 -19.91 6.42
N ILE A 247 8.73 -19.31 7.47
CA ILE A 247 9.55 -18.82 8.59
C ILE A 247 9.83 -19.96 9.59
N THR A 248 11.09 -20.36 9.64
CA THR A 248 11.68 -21.39 10.51
C THR A 248 12.78 -20.79 11.38
N ASP A 249 13.25 -21.52 12.39
CA ASP A 249 14.39 -21.12 13.23
C ASP A 249 15.64 -20.75 12.42
N VAL A 250 15.96 -21.52 11.37
CA VAL A 250 17.16 -21.30 10.54
C VAL A 250 17.03 -20.03 9.69
N SER A 251 15.87 -19.83 9.06
CA SER A 251 15.62 -18.60 8.28
C SER A 251 15.53 -17.36 9.18
N LEU A 252 15.02 -17.52 10.40
CA LEU A 252 14.95 -16.46 11.40
C LEU A 252 16.34 -16.01 11.84
N GLU A 253 17.25 -16.96 12.12
CA GLU A 253 18.66 -16.67 12.43
C GLU A 253 19.36 -15.96 11.27
N ALA A 254 19.10 -16.37 10.02
CA ALA A 254 19.65 -15.71 8.84
C ALA A 254 19.18 -14.25 8.71
N ILE A 255 17.91 -13.98 9.01
CA ILE A 255 17.38 -12.61 9.02
C ILE A 255 18.06 -11.78 10.10
N ALA A 256 18.21 -12.31 11.32
CA ALA A 256 18.88 -11.62 12.43
C ALA A 256 20.29 -11.16 12.03
N LYS A 257 21.10 -12.05 11.45
CA LYS A 257 22.46 -11.75 10.98
C LYS A 257 22.49 -10.67 9.88
N GLY A 258 21.44 -10.61 9.06
CA GLY A 258 21.33 -9.67 7.95
C GLY A 258 20.86 -8.26 8.34
N SER A 259 20.21 -8.11 9.50
CA SER A 259 19.56 -6.87 9.94
C SER A 259 20.09 -6.38 11.29
N LEU A 260 21.23 -5.70 11.27
CA LEU A 260 21.96 -5.24 12.47
C LEU A 260 21.30 -4.09 13.25
N ASN A 261 20.28 -3.43 12.68
CA ASN A 261 19.61 -2.27 13.28
C ASN A 261 18.17 -2.56 13.73
N MET A 262 17.84 -3.85 13.87
CA MET A 262 16.47 -4.28 14.14
C MET A 262 16.07 -3.94 15.58
N LYS A 263 14.96 -3.21 15.72
CA LYS A 263 14.41 -2.75 17.01
C LYS A 263 13.15 -3.49 17.41
N GLN A 264 12.38 -3.93 16.40
CA GLN A 264 11.10 -4.56 16.61
C GLN A 264 10.94 -5.75 15.67
N MET A 265 10.60 -6.89 16.25
CA MET A 265 10.14 -8.04 15.48
C MET A 265 8.78 -8.49 15.97
N CYS A 266 7.85 -8.70 15.05
CA CYS A 266 6.52 -9.24 15.34
C CYS A 266 6.29 -10.50 14.51
N LEU A 267 6.23 -11.65 15.17
CA LEU A 267 5.86 -12.93 14.58
C LEU A 267 4.44 -13.28 15.02
N ARG A 268 3.54 -13.53 14.06
CA ARG A 268 2.16 -13.93 14.35
C ARG A 268 1.78 -15.15 13.54
N LYS A 269 1.20 -16.16 14.19
CA LYS A 269 0.75 -17.41 13.54
C LYS A 269 1.88 -18.06 12.70
N CYS A 270 3.10 -18.06 13.24
CA CYS A 270 4.30 -18.65 12.65
C CYS A 270 4.55 -20.01 13.31
N CYS A 271 4.00 -21.09 12.76
CA CYS A 271 3.94 -22.38 13.43
C CYS A 271 5.25 -23.18 13.44
N PHE A 272 6.27 -22.75 12.70
CA PHE A 272 7.56 -23.45 12.59
C PHE A 272 8.71 -22.71 13.28
N VAL A 273 8.39 -21.69 14.10
CA VAL A 273 9.36 -21.00 14.94
C VAL A 273 9.24 -21.54 16.37
N SER A 274 10.35 -21.99 16.92
CA SER A 274 10.47 -22.49 18.29
C SER A 274 11.19 -21.48 19.19
N ASP A 275 11.20 -21.74 20.50
CA ASP A 275 11.95 -20.93 21.47
C ASP A 275 13.46 -20.92 21.15
N ASN A 276 14.01 -22.01 20.60
CA ASN A 276 15.41 -22.06 20.19
C ASN A 276 15.69 -21.09 19.04
N GLY A 277 14.77 -20.95 18.09
CA GLY A 277 14.86 -19.97 17.01
C GLY A 277 14.84 -18.54 17.52
N LEU A 278 13.97 -18.25 18.49
CA LEU A 278 13.92 -16.92 19.13
C LEU A 278 15.20 -16.61 19.91
N VAL A 279 15.78 -17.61 20.60
CA VAL A 279 17.07 -17.46 21.28
C VAL A 279 18.21 -17.23 20.28
N ALA A 280 18.24 -17.97 19.17
CA ALA A 280 19.23 -17.80 18.11
C ALA A 280 19.13 -16.40 17.48
N PHE A 281 17.91 -15.95 17.22
CA PHE A 281 17.62 -14.59 16.75
C PHE A 281 18.14 -13.52 17.71
N ALA A 282 17.81 -13.62 19.01
CA ALA A 282 18.24 -12.65 20.00
C ALA A 282 19.76 -12.60 20.23
N LYS A 283 20.48 -13.69 19.91
CA LYS A 283 21.95 -13.72 19.93
C LYS A 283 22.59 -13.12 18.68
N ALA A 284 21.87 -13.14 17.55
CA ALA A 284 22.39 -12.75 16.25
C ALA A 284 22.00 -11.33 15.81
N ALA A 285 20.95 -10.76 16.39
CA ALA A 285 20.47 -9.39 16.15
C ALA A 285 21.10 -8.41 17.14
#